data_AF-A0A3C0AQT9-F1
#
_entry.id   AF-A0A3C0AQT9-F1
#
_cell.length_a   1.000
_cell.length_b   1.000
_cell.length_c   1.000
_cell.angle_alpha   90.00
_cell.angle_beta   90.00
_cell.angle_gamma   90.00
#
_symmetry.space_group_name_H-M   'P 1'
#
loop_
_entity.id
_entity.type
_entity.pdbx_description
1 polymer ?
#
loop_
_entity_poly.entity_id
_entity_poly.type
_entity_poly.pdbx_seq_one_letter_code
_entity_poly.pdbx_strand_id
1 'polypeptide(L)' 'MNVDKTGSRVQQMFGEIAPRYDFMNHFLSGGVDYYWRWRTVRKVAPIGPAPILDVCTGTGDLALSYLKKAGGK' A
#
# COMPACT_ATOMS: atom_id res chain seq x y z
N MET A 1 -12.97 29.83 -1.90
CA MET A 1 -12.86 28.87 -3.03
C MET A 1 -13.56 27.60 -2.61
N ASN A 2 -14.54 27.12 -3.37
CA ASN A 2 -15.13 25.80 -3.14
C ASN A 2 -14.24 24.74 -3.78
N VAL A 3 -13.74 23.81 -2.97
CA VAL A 3 -12.98 22.65 -3.47
C VAL A 3 -13.98 21.65 -4.05
N ASP A 4 -13.79 21.29 -5.31
CA ASP A 4 -14.53 20.22 -5.97
C ASP A 4 -14.19 18.88 -5.31
N LYS A 5 -15.22 18.20 -4.78
CA LYS A 5 -15.12 16.92 -4.06
C LYS A 5 -15.75 15.76 -4.84
N THR A 6 -15.96 15.91 -6.15
CA THR A 6 -16.36 14.80 -7.01
C THR A 6 -15.36 13.65 -6.91
N GLY A 7 -15.86 12.41 -6.93
CA GLY A 7 -15.01 11.23 -6.75
C GLY A 7 -13.86 11.14 -7.76
N SER A 8 -14.12 11.51 -9.02
CA SER A 8 -13.11 11.57 -10.08
C SER A 8 -12.00 12.59 -9.78
N ARG A 9 -12.37 13.79 -9.32
CA ARG A 9 -11.40 14.83 -8.95
C ARG A 9 -10.57 14.42 -7.74
N VAL A 10 -11.20 13.81 -6.73
CA VAL A 10 -10.51 13.28 -5.55
C VAL A 10 -9.54 12.17 -5.95
N GLN A 11 -9.96 11.22 -6.79
CA GLN A 11 -9.09 10.16 -7.31
C GLN A 11 -7.89 10.73 -8.06
N GLN A 12 -8.11 11.70 -8.95
CA GLN A 12 -7.04 12.34 -9.70
C GLN A 12 -6.05 13.04 -8.75
N MET A 13 -6.54 13.83 -7.80
CA MET A 13 -5.71 14.52 -6.82
C MET A 13 -4.86 13.53 -6.01
N PHE A 14 -5.45 12.43 -5.53
CA PHE A 14 -4.69 11.41 -4.81
C PHE A 14 -3.66 10.70 -5.71
N GLY A 15 -4.00 10.42 -6.97
CA GLY A 15 -3.07 9.84 -7.94
C GLY A 15 -1.87 10.74 -8.23
N GLU A 16 -2.08 12.06 -8.28
CA GLU A 16 -1.00 13.04 -8.50
C GLU A 16 -0.03 13.13 -7.31
N ILE A 17 -0.53 13.01 -6.08
CA ILE A 17 0.29 13.19 -4.88
C ILE A 17 0.92 11.89 -4.36
N ALA A 18 0.30 10.73 -4.60
CA ALA A 18 0.71 9.45 -4.02
C ALA A 18 2.22 9.13 -4.17
N PRO A 19 2.85 9.29 -5.35
CA PRO A 19 4.27 8.95 -5.51
C PRO A 19 5.20 9.76 -4.59
N ARG A 20 4.89 11.05 -4.39
CA ARG A 20 5.70 11.92 -3.54
C ARG A 20 5.46 11.63 -2.05
N TYR A 21 4.20 11.38 -1.69
CA TYR A 21 3.84 11.02 -0.32
C TYR A 21 4.49 9.71 0.11
N ASP A 22 4.46 8.68 -0.73
CA ASP A 22 5.07 7.38 -0.43
C ASP A 22 6.59 7.52 -0.25
N PHE A 23 7.27 8.23 -1.16
CA PHE A 23 8.69 8.52 -1.01
C PHE A 23 9.01 9.23 0.32
N MET A 24 8.24 10.27 0.67
CA MET A 24 8.43 10.99 1.93
C MET A 24 8.14 10.10 3.14
N ASN A 25 7.12 9.24 3.09
CA ASN A 25 6.81 8.31 4.17
C ASN A 25 7.98 7.35 4.41
N HIS A 26 8.55 6.77 3.35
CA HIS A 26 9.72 5.90 3.47
C HIS A 26 10.93 6.66 4.05
N PHE A 27 11.21 7.85 3.52
CA PHE A 27 12.38 8.64 3.92
C PHE A 27 12.28 9.14 5.36
N LEU A 28 11.17 9.80 5.71
CA LEU A 28 10.97 10.40 7.03
C LEU A 28 10.77 9.36 8.13
N SER A 29 10.20 8.19 7.80
CA SER A 29 10.12 7.08 8.75
C SER A 29 11.44 6.31 8.91
N GLY A 30 12.48 6.63 8.14
CA GLY A 30 13.72 5.86 8.12
C GLY A 30 13.52 4.41 7.63
N GLY A 31 12.50 4.17 6.81
CA GLY A 31 12.15 2.85 6.28
C GLY A 31 11.45 1.91 7.28
N VAL A 32 10.95 2.43 8.40
CA VAL A 32 10.19 1.63 9.39
C VAL A 32 8.96 0.98 8.77
N ASP A 33 8.34 1.63 7.79
CA ASP A 33 7.17 1.11 7.10
C ASP A 33 7.49 -0.14 6.25
N TYR A 34 8.66 -0.22 5.61
CA TYR A 34 9.14 -1.45 4.97
C TYR A 34 9.32 -2.59 5.98
N TYR A 35 9.89 -2.29 7.14
CA TYR A 35 10.07 -3.28 8.20
C TYR A 35 8.74 -3.85 8.68
N TRP A 36 7.73 -2.99 8.87
CA TRP A 36 6.39 -3.44 9.25
C TRP A 36 5.75 -4.32 8.19
N ARG A 37 5.80 -3.96 6.89
CA ARG A 37 5.29 -4.82 5.82
C ARG A 37 5.97 -6.19 5.80
N TRP A 38 7.31 -6.21 5.92
CA TRP A 38 8.07 -7.46 6.01
C TRP A 38 7.69 -8.31 7.22
N ARG A 39 7.53 -7.69 8.41
CA ARG A 39 7.10 -8.40 9.63
C ARG A 39 5.70 -8.95 9.49
N THR A 40 4.76 -8.16 8.95
CA THR A 40 3.36 -8.55 8.76
C THR A 40 3.25 -9.77 7.88
N VAL A 41 3.87 -9.76 6.69
CA VAL A 41 3.87 -10.89 5.75
C VAL A 41 4.48 -12.17 6.35
N ARG A 42 5.42 -12.04 7.29
CA ARG A 42 6.01 -13.20 7.99
C ARG A 42 5.16 -13.71 9.15
N LYS A 43 4.51 -12.80 9.89
CA LYS A 43 3.64 -13.16 11.01
C LYS A 43 2.32 -13.74 10.55
N VAL A 44 1.76 -13.21 9.47
CA VAL A 44 0.52 -13.64 8.86
C VAL A 44 0.87 -14.19 7.48
N ALA A 45 1.54 -15.33 7.43
CA ALA A 45 1.94 -15.91 6.15
C ALA A 45 0.69 -16.34 5.34
N PRO A 46 0.72 -16.28 3.99
CA PRO A 46 -0.34 -16.87 3.16
C PRO A 46 -0.50 -18.36 3.50
N ILE A 47 -1.73 -18.80 3.75
CA ILE A 47 -2.04 -20.21 4.06
C ILE A 47 -2.80 -20.81 2.89
N GLY A 48 -2.15 -21.72 2.16
CA GLY A 48 -2.77 -22.41 1.04
C GLY A 48 -3.22 -21.46 -0.09
N PRO A 49 -4.25 -21.82 -0.86
CA PRO A 49 -4.73 -21.02 -2.01
C PRO A 49 -5.74 -19.93 -1.62
N ALA A 50 -5.95 -19.67 -0.31
CA ALA A 50 -6.96 -18.72 0.13
C ALA A 50 -6.60 -17.29 -0.31
N PRO A 51 -7.58 -16.51 -0.80
CA PRO A 51 -7.34 -15.12 -1.19
C PRO A 51 -7.06 -14.24 0.04
N ILE A 52 -6.24 -13.20 -0.15
CA ILE A 52 -5.91 -12.20 0.87
C ILE A 52 -6.55 -10.87 0.47
N LEU A 53 -7.19 -10.19 1.43
CA LEU A 53 -7.75 -8.86 1.25
C LEU A 53 -6.89 -7.83 2.01
N ASP A 54 -6.35 -6.86 1.27
CA ASP A 54 -5.65 -5.71 1.83
C ASP A 54 -6.61 -4.51 1.88
N VAL A 55 -7.04 -4.14 3.09
CA VAL A 55 -8.02 -3.08 3.32
C VAL A 55 -7.28 -1.75 3.48
N CYS A 56 -7.80 -0.68 2.85
CA CYS A 56 -7.14 0.62 2.83
C CYS A 56 -5.71 0.57 2.26
N THR A 57 -5.52 -0.28 1.23
CA THR A 57 -4.22 -0.65 0.66
C THR A 57 -3.39 0.53 0.11
N GLY A 58 -4.03 1.68 -0.16
CA GLY A 58 -3.35 2.83 -0.75
C GLY A 58 -2.74 2.45 -2.10
N THR A 59 -1.42 2.57 -2.23
CA THR A 59 -0.65 2.20 -3.43
C THR A 59 -0.39 0.70 -3.60
N GLY A 60 -0.81 -0.14 -2.66
CA GLY A 60 -0.76 -1.59 -2.84
C GLY A 60 0.50 -2.27 -2.29
N ASP A 61 1.41 -1.54 -1.64
CA ASP A 61 2.71 -2.06 -1.22
C ASP A 61 2.65 -3.35 -0.37
N LEU A 62 1.66 -3.45 0.53
CA LEU A 62 1.48 -4.62 1.37
C LEU A 62 0.92 -5.80 0.56
N ALA A 63 -0.12 -5.58 -0.25
CA ALA A 63 -0.65 -6.58 -1.18
C ALA A 63 0.44 -7.13 -2.13
N LEU A 64 1.28 -6.26 -2.68
CA LEU A 64 2.43 -6.64 -3.53
C LEU A 64 3.47 -7.46 -2.74
N SER A 65 3.71 -7.09 -1.47
CA SER A 65 4.59 -7.86 -0.58
C SER A 65 4.06 -9.28 -0.33
N TYR A 66 2.74 -9.43 -0.19
CA TYR A 66 2.08 -10.73 -0.09
C TYR A 66 2.15 -11.53 -1.38
N LEU A 67 1.89 -10.91 -2.53
CA LEU A 67 2.00 -11.57 -3.84
C LEU A 67 3.42 -12.12 -4.06
N LYS A 68 4.44 -11.33 -3.74
CA LYS A 68 5.84 -11.75 -3.78
C LYS A 68 6.11 -12.93 -2.85
N LYS A 69 5.54 -12.92 -1.64
CA LYS A 69 5.71 -14.02 -0.66
C LYS A 69 4.98 -15.29 -1.08
N ALA A 70 3.84 -15.18 -1.74
CA ALA A 70 3.03 -16.29 -2.23
C ALA A 70 3.61 -16.96 -3.50
N GLY A 71 4.71 -16.43 -4.05
CA GLY A 71 5.41 -17.01 -5.19
C GLY A 71 4.98 -16.48 -6.56
N GLY A 72 4.26 -15.35 -6.61
CA GLY A 72 3.93 -14.63 -7.84
C GLY A 72 3.22 -15.47 -8.90
N LYS A 73 1.89 -15.53 -8.83
CA LYS A 73 1.05 -15.97 -9.94
C LYS A 73 0.04 -14.88 -10.26
#